data_AF-A0A7K4KZJ6-F1
#
_entry.id   AF-A0A7K4KZJ6-F1
#
_cell.length_a   1.000
_cell.length_b   1.000
_cell.length_c   1.000
_cell.angle_alpha   90.00
_cell.angle_beta   90.00
_cell.angle_gamma   90.00
#
_symmetry.space_group_name_H-M   'P 1'
#
loop_
_entity.id
_entity.type
_entity.pdbx_description
1 polymer ?
#
loop_
_entity_poly.entity_id
_entity_poly.type
_entity_poly.pdbx_seq_one_letter_code
_entity_poly.pdbx_strand_id
1 'polypeptide(L)'
;QVTSADASDKMLKYALKERWERRKEEPFDRWVIEEANWLTLERDLEKPGDGFDAVICLGNSFAHLPDFKGDQSDHKLALRNIASMVRPGGVLVIDHRNYDHILATGCAPPGKNIYYKSDLTKDITTSVLLVNNKAHMVTLDYTVQVPAEEAGASPEL
;
A
#
# COMPACT_ATOMS: atom_id res chain seq x y z
N GLN A 1 -9.22 1.86 -18.00
CA GLN A 1 -8.01 1.00 -18.01
C GLN A 1 -7.27 1.22 -16.71
N VAL A 2 -6.62 0.19 -16.15
CA VAL A 2 -5.89 0.29 -14.87
C VAL A 2 -4.43 -0.11 -15.09
N THR A 3 -3.54 0.68 -14.51
CA THR A 3 -2.13 0.35 -14.31
C THR A 3 -1.87 0.31 -12.81
N SER A 4 -1.35 -0.81 -12.31
CA SER A 4 -1.01 -1.00 -10.90
C SER A 4 0.50 -1.06 -10.74
N ALA A 5 1.02 -0.43 -9.69
CA ALA A 5 2.44 -0.49 -9.38
C ALA A 5 2.70 -0.56 -7.89
N ASP A 6 3.75 -1.27 -7.51
CA ASP A 6 4.22 -1.42 -6.13
C ASP A 6 5.75 -1.58 -6.13
N ALA A 7 6.41 -1.24 -5.03
CA ALA A 7 7.84 -1.46 -4.85
C ALA A 7 8.14 -2.86 -4.27
N SER A 8 7.11 -3.56 -3.78
CA SER A 8 7.22 -4.91 -3.21
C SER A 8 6.93 -5.98 -4.26
N ASP A 9 7.99 -6.60 -4.76
CA ASP A 9 7.95 -7.80 -5.60
C ASP A 9 7.10 -8.94 -4.98
N LYS A 10 7.20 -9.13 -3.66
CA LYS A 10 6.42 -10.11 -2.90
C LYS A 10 4.93 -9.88 -2.99
N MET A 11 4.47 -8.63 -2.98
CA MET A 11 3.06 -8.28 -3.13
C MET A 11 2.62 -8.35 -4.60
N LEU A 12 3.44 -7.84 -5.52
CA LEU A 12 3.18 -7.90 -6.97
C LEU A 12 3.00 -9.31 -7.48
N LYS A 13 3.74 -10.29 -6.90
CA LYS A 13 3.59 -11.71 -7.23
C LYS A 13 2.14 -12.18 -7.19
N TYR A 14 1.35 -11.75 -6.20
CA TYR A 14 -0.05 -12.15 -6.07
C TYR A 14 -0.94 -11.50 -7.14
N ALA A 15 -0.71 -10.21 -7.42
CA ALA A 15 -1.44 -9.50 -8.48
C ALA A 15 -1.14 -10.09 -9.87
N LEU A 16 0.12 -10.40 -10.16
CA LEU A 16 0.55 -11.06 -11.39
C LEU A 16 -0.06 -12.45 -11.53
N LYS A 17 -0.13 -13.22 -10.44
CA LYS A 17 -0.78 -14.54 -10.42
C LYS A 17 -2.27 -14.42 -10.76
N GLU A 18 -3.00 -13.51 -10.11
CA GLU A 18 -4.43 -13.27 -10.38
C GLU A 18 -4.67 -12.86 -11.84
N ARG A 19 -3.86 -11.92 -12.34
CA ARG A 19 -3.91 -11.51 -13.75
C ARG A 19 -3.72 -12.69 -14.69
N TRP A 20 -2.75 -13.56 -14.41
CA TRP A 20 -2.47 -14.73 -15.24
C TRP A 20 -3.60 -15.75 -15.22
N GLU A 21 -4.18 -16.04 -14.05
CA GLU A 21 -5.30 -16.97 -13.90
C GLU A 21 -6.53 -16.52 -14.70
N ARG A 22 -6.76 -15.21 -14.75
CA ARG A 22 -7.92 -14.60 -15.42
C ARG A 22 -7.62 -13.99 -16.79
N ARG A 23 -6.43 -14.25 -17.35
CA ARG A 23 -5.96 -13.67 -18.63
C ARG A 23 -6.87 -13.87 -19.85
N LYS A 24 -7.82 -14.81 -19.79
CA LYS A 24 -8.83 -15.01 -20.85
C LYS A 24 -9.95 -13.96 -20.81
N GLU A 25 -10.06 -13.20 -19.72
CA GLU A 25 -10.98 -12.09 -19.58
C GLU A 25 -10.27 -10.81 -20.07
N GLU A 26 -10.85 -10.14 -21.07
CA GLU A 26 -10.27 -8.94 -21.69
C GLU A 26 -9.86 -7.83 -20.68
N PRO A 27 -10.63 -7.57 -19.60
CA PRO A 27 -10.20 -6.59 -18.59
C PRO A 27 -8.89 -6.96 -17.87
N PHE A 28 -8.63 -8.25 -17.65
CA PHE A 28 -7.42 -8.75 -16.99
C PHE A 28 -6.24 -8.84 -17.96
N ASP A 29 -6.51 -9.17 -19.22
CA ASP A 29 -5.47 -9.15 -20.27
C ASP A 29 -4.87 -7.74 -20.42
N ARG A 30 -5.72 -6.70 -20.41
CA ARG A 30 -5.34 -5.29 -20.52
C ARG A 30 -4.89 -4.59 -19.24
N TRP A 31 -4.97 -5.27 -18.11
CA TRP A 31 -4.51 -4.74 -16.82
C TRP A 31 -2.98 -4.71 -16.82
N VAL A 32 -2.39 -3.53 -16.63
CA VAL A 32 -0.92 -3.37 -16.57
C VAL A 32 -0.47 -3.45 -15.12
N ILE A 33 0.60 -4.21 -14.85
CA ILE A 33 1.18 -4.39 -13.52
C ILE A 33 2.70 -4.22 -13.66
N GLU A 34 3.27 -3.24 -12.98
CA GLU A 34 4.70 -2.89 -13.05
C GLU A 34 5.30 -2.74 -11.65
N GLU A 35 6.63 -2.87 -11.55
CA GLU A 35 7.37 -2.50 -10.35
C GLU A 35 7.73 -1.01 -10.38
N ALA A 36 7.39 -0.26 -9.34
CA ALA A 36 7.74 1.16 -9.27
C ALA A 36 7.86 1.65 -7.83
N ASN A 37 8.74 2.64 -7.61
CA ASN A 37 8.93 3.26 -6.29
C ASN A 37 8.48 4.72 -6.32
N TRP A 38 7.71 5.19 -5.32
CA TRP A 38 7.25 6.59 -5.28
C TRP A 38 8.38 7.61 -5.35
N LEU A 39 9.57 7.30 -4.82
CA LEU A 39 10.74 8.19 -4.88
C LEU A 39 11.31 8.36 -6.30
N THR A 40 11.05 7.41 -7.20
CA THR A 40 11.55 7.38 -8.58
C THR A 40 10.46 7.17 -9.63
N LEU A 41 9.19 7.37 -9.24
CA LEU A 41 8.00 6.99 -10.01
C LEU A 41 7.96 7.56 -11.43
N GLU A 42 8.47 8.78 -11.62
CA GLU A 42 8.51 9.45 -12.93
C GLU A 42 9.40 8.75 -13.95
N ARG A 43 10.39 7.98 -13.48
CA ARG A 43 11.27 7.17 -14.31
C ARG A 43 10.77 5.73 -14.42
N ASP A 44 10.19 5.22 -13.34
CA ASP A 44 9.81 3.81 -13.23
C ASP A 44 8.51 3.52 -14.00
N LEU A 45 7.61 4.50 -14.13
CA LEU A 45 6.30 4.32 -14.76
C LEU A 45 6.02 5.38 -15.83
N GLU A 46 5.76 4.92 -17.05
CA GLU A 46 5.34 5.79 -18.15
C GLU A 46 3.86 6.14 -18.01
N LYS A 47 3.57 7.43 -17.84
CA LYS A 47 2.19 7.91 -17.74
C LYS A 47 1.54 8.03 -19.13
N PRO A 48 0.24 7.69 -19.26
CA PRO A 48 -0.46 7.78 -20.54
C PRO A 48 -0.71 9.25 -20.91
N GLY A 49 -0.15 9.71 -22.03
CA GLY A 49 -0.31 11.09 -22.50
C GLY A 49 0.08 12.10 -21.42
N ASP A 50 -0.88 12.92 -21.00
CA ASP A 50 -0.65 13.99 -20.01
C ASP A 50 -0.75 13.48 -18.55
N GLY A 51 -1.14 12.22 -18.33
CA GLY A 51 -1.32 11.60 -17.01
C GLY A 51 -2.58 10.74 -16.88
N PHE A 52 -2.76 10.12 -15.72
CA PHE A 52 -3.93 9.33 -15.37
C PHE A 52 -5.12 10.21 -14.96
N ASP A 53 -6.34 9.75 -15.28
CA ASP A 53 -7.60 10.36 -14.82
C ASP A 53 -7.70 10.43 -13.30
N ALA A 54 -7.29 9.33 -12.65
CA ALA A 54 -7.25 9.22 -11.21
C ALA A 54 -6.03 8.38 -10.78
N VAL A 55 -5.43 8.77 -9.66
CA VAL A 55 -4.37 8.02 -8.99
C VAL A 55 -4.85 7.72 -7.57
N ILE A 56 -4.67 6.47 -7.14
CA ILE A 56 -5.13 6.00 -5.82
C ILE A 56 -3.94 5.45 -5.01
N CYS A 57 -3.87 5.83 -3.73
CA CYS A 57 -2.94 5.30 -2.74
C CYS A 57 -3.72 5.09 -1.44
N LEU A 58 -4.33 3.91 -1.31
CA LEU A 58 -5.30 3.60 -0.26
C LEU A 58 -4.76 2.55 0.72
N GLY A 59 -5.46 2.35 1.83
CA GLY A 59 -5.15 1.30 2.80
C GLY A 59 -4.01 1.67 3.73
N ASN A 60 -3.78 2.96 3.99
CA ASN A 60 -2.67 3.46 4.80
C ASN A 60 -1.28 3.18 4.22
N SER A 61 -1.19 2.94 2.90
CA SER A 61 0.04 2.52 2.24
C SER A 61 1.14 3.58 2.33
N PHE A 62 0.80 4.87 2.16
CA PHE A 62 1.79 5.95 2.18
C PHE A 62 2.55 6.04 3.51
N ALA A 63 1.92 5.66 4.63
CA ALA A 63 2.53 5.67 5.95
C ALA A 63 3.68 4.66 6.11
N HIS A 64 3.90 3.77 5.13
CA HIS A 64 5.01 2.82 5.12
C HIS A 64 6.34 3.45 4.70
N LEU A 65 6.33 4.64 4.10
CA LEU A 65 7.56 5.36 3.75
C LEU A 65 8.09 6.07 5.03
N PRO A 66 9.21 5.65 5.63
CA PRO A 66 9.73 6.33 6.81
C PRO A 66 10.44 7.63 6.43
N ASP A 67 10.57 8.53 7.40
CA ASP A 67 11.39 9.74 7.25
C ASP A 67 12.85 9.42 7.58
N PHE A 68 13.60 8.95 6.59
CA PHE A 68 15.01 8.54 6.76
C PHE A 68 15.94 9.71 7.12
N LYS A 69 15.59 10.93 6.71
CA LYS A 69 16.44 12.13 6.84
C LYS A 69 16.04 13.03 8.00
N GLY A 70 14.82 12.86 8.53
CA GLY A 70 14.27 13.67 9.63
C GLY A 70 13.67 15.01 9.20
N ASP A 71 13.56 15.27 7.90
CA ASP A 71 13.06 16.52 7.31
C ASP A 71 11.84 16.31 6.39
N GLN A 72 11.37 15.07 6.29
CA GLN A 72 10.29 14.63 5.39
C GLN A 72 10.54 14.94 3.92
N SER A 73 11.79 15.12 3.49
CA SER A 73 12.11 15.39 2.08
C SER A 73 11.70 14.23 1.18
N ASP A 74 11.87 12.99 1.65
CA ASP A 74 11.44 11.79 0.91
C ASP A 74 9.92 11.70 0.81
N HIS A 75 9.17 12.09 1.85
CA HIS A 75 7.70 12.18 1.79
C HIS A 75 7.25 13.23 0.77
N LYS A 76 7.85 14.42 0.79
CA LYS A 76 7.53 15.50 -0.15
C LYS A 76 7.85 15.10 -1.59
N LEU A 77 8.98 14.43 -1.81
CA LEU A 77 9.37 13.92 -3.12
C LEU A 77 8.38 12.85 -3.61
N ALA A 78 8.06 11.86 -2.77
CA ALA A 78 7.09 10.82 -3.09
C ALA A 78 5.72 11.40 -3.44
N LEU A 79 5.18 12.33 -2.63
CA LEU A 79 3.90 12.99 -2.90
C LEU A 79 3.93 13.79 -4.21
N ARG A 80 5.03 14.49 -4.49
CA ARG A 80 5.19 15.25 -5.73
C ARG A 80 5.17 14.32 -6.95
N ASN A 81 5.89 13.20 -6.88
CA ASN A 81 5.95 12.23 -7.97
C ASN A 81 4.60 11.50 -8.15
N ILE A 82 3.89 11.17 -7.07
CA ILE A 82 2.53 10.60 -7.15
C ILE A 82 1.58 11.61 -7.81
N ALA A 83 1.62 12.88 -7.39
CA ALA A 83 0.78 13.93 -7.96
C ALA A 83 1.11 14.20 -9.44
N SER A 84 2.36 14.05 -9.88
CA SER A 84 2.76 14.27 -11.27
C SER A 84 2.26 13.18 -12.25
N MET A 85 1.76 12.06 -11.71
CA MET A 85 1.05 11.04 -12.48
C MET A 85 -0.39 11.44 -12.81
N VAL A 86 -0.98 12.41 -12.10
CA VAL A 86 -2.36 12.85 -12.34
C VAL A 86 -2.40 13.86 -13.48
N ARG A 87 -3.29 13.66 -14.45
CA ARG A 87 -3.47 14.62 -15.55
C ARG A 87 -4.09 15.94 -15.05
N PRO A 88 -3.95 17.05 -15.79
CA PRO A 88 -4.71 18.26 -15.50
C PRO A 88 -6.22 18.00 -15.40
N GLY A 89 -6.83 18.35 -14.27
CA GLY A 89 -8.25 18.09 -13.98
C GLY A 89 -8.56 16.67 -13.46
N GLY A 90 -7.55 15.81 -13.31
CA GLY A 90 -7.70 14.50 -12.67
C GLY A 90 -7.73 14.56 -11.14
N VAL A 91 -7.83 13.40 -10.50
CA VAL A 91 -8.00 13.29 -9.04
C VAL A 91 -6.93 12.40 -8.40
N LEU A 92 -6.35 12.87 -7.30
CA LEU A 92 -5.56 12.05 -6.39
C LEU A 92 -6.40 11.66 -5.18
N VAL A 93 -6.54 10.37 -4.91
CA VAL A 93 -7.17 9.85 -3.69
C VAL A 93 -6.11 9.12 -2.87
N ILE A 94 -5.72 9.71 -1.75
CA ILE A 94 -4.73 9.17 -0.83
C ILE A 94 -5.29 9.15 0.59
N ASP A 95 -5.00 8.10 1.35
CA ASP A 95 -5.44 7.96 2.74
C ASP A 95 -4.27 7.75 3.71
N HIS A 96 -4.59 7.89 4.99
CA HIS A 96 -3.76 7.43 6.10
C HIS A 96 -4.67 7.09 7.27
N ARG A 97 -4.19 6.26 8.20
CA ARG A 97 -4.87 6.01 9.48
C ARG A 97 -4.94 7.31 10.29
N ASN A 98 -5.91 7.38 11.19
CA ASN A 98 -5.98 8.45 12.18
C ASN A 98 -4.85 8.29 13.22
N TYR A 99 -3.65 8.74 12.85
CA TYR A 99 -2.49 8.71 13.73
C TYR A 99 -2.63 9.69 14.89
N ASP A 100 -3.42 10.76 14.79
CA ASP A 100 -3.73 11.64 15.93
C ASP A 100 -4.35 10.85 17.09
N HIS A 101 -5.34 10.01 16.79
CA HIS A 101 -5.96 9.13 17.80
C HIS A 101 -5.00 8.06 18.32
N ILE A 102 -4.18 7.46 17.45
CA ILE A 102 -3.21 6.43 17.84
C ILE A 102 -2.14 7.02 18.75
N LEU A 103 -1.62 8.21 18.43
CA LEU A 103 -0.62 8.91 19.23
C LEU A 103 -1.20 9.39 20.56
N ALA A 104 -2.46 9.82 20.60
CA ALA A 104 -3.13 10.26 21.83
C ALA A 104 -3.44 9.09 22.79
N THR A 105 -3.79 7.91 22.26
CA THR A 105 -4.19 6.76 23.08
C THR A 105 -3.08 5.74 23.30
N GLY A 106 -2.04 5.78 22.47
CA GLY A 106 -1.00 4.74 22.41
C GLY A 106 -1.46 3.43 21.77
N CYS A 107 -2.70 3.36 21.26
CA CYS A 107 -3.31 2.11 20.79
C CYS A 107 -3.93 2.26 19.39
N ALA A 108 -3.55 1.38 18.47
CA ALA A 108 -4.27 1.22 17.21
C ALA A 108 -5.52 0.35 17.42
N PRO A 109 -6.72 0.84 17.09
CA PRO A 109 -7.94 0.08 17.35
C PRO A 109 -7.99 -1.20 16.49
N PRO A 110 -8.20 -2.39 17.10
CA PRO A 110 -8.32 -3.64 16.37
C PRO A 110 -9.63 -3.70 15.59
N GLY A 111 -9.64 -4.44 14.47
CA GLY A 111 -10.86 -4.72 13.69
C GLY A 111 -11.51 -3.53 12.99
N LYS A 112 -10.92 -2.32 13.01
CA LYS A 112 -11.47 -1.10 12.37
C LYS A 112 -11.00 -0.88 10.94
N ASN A 113 -10.62 -1.93 10.21
CA ASN A 113 -10.25 -1.78 8.81
C ASN A 113 -11.52 -1.62 7.96
N ILE A 114 -11.68 -0.46 7.33
CA ILE A 114 -12.83 -0.13 6.47
C ILE A 114 -12.69 -0.68 5.05
N TYR A 115 -11.49 -1.06 4.64
CA TYR A 115 -11.20 -1.60 3.31
C TYR A 115 -11.41 -3.11 3.26
N TYR A 116 -10.96 -3.82 4.31
CA TYR A 116 -11.03 -5.27 4.39
C TYR A 116 -11.45 -5.71 5.78
N LYS A 117 -12.57 -6.43 5.86
CA LYS A 117 -13.01 -7.08 7.09
C LYS A 117 -12.31 -8.44 7.20
N SER A 118 -11.36 -8.55 8.14
CA SER A 118 -10.65 -9.80 8.42
C SER A 118 -11.11 -10.35 9.76
N ASP A 119 -11.49 -11.63 9.77
CA ASP A 119 -11.77 -12.39 10.99
C ASP A 119 -10.50 -13.09 11.54
N LEU A 120 -9.36 -12.94 10.85
CA LEU A 120 -8.11 -13.64 11.17
C LEU A 120 -7.19 -12.86 12.13
N THR A 121 -7.36 -11.54 12.23
CA THR A 121 -6.55 -10.71 13.12
C THR A 121 -7.04 -10.87 14.57
N LYS A 122 -6.22 -11.50 15.42
CA LYS A 122 -6.55 -11.73 16.82
C LYS A 122 -6.20 -10.54 17.71
N ASP A 123 -5.00 -10.00 17.53
CA ASP A 123 -4.48 -8.94 18.37
C ASP A 123 -3.55 -8.00 17.59
N ILE A 124 -3.49 -6.74 18.02
CA ILE A 124 -2.59 -5.73 17.50
C ILE A 124 -1.94 -5.02 18.70
N THR A 125 -0.66 -5.26 18.91
CA THR A 125 0.13 -4.50 19.88
C THR A 125 0.71 -3.26 19.19
N THR A 126 0.61 -2.10 19.85
CA THR A 126 1.05 -0.81 19.30
C THR A 126 2.24 -0.27 20.09
N SER A 127 3.32 0.05 19.38
CA SER A 127 4.50 0.70 19.94
C SER A 127 4.71 2.06 19.28
N VAL A 128 4.82 3.13 20.09
CA VAL A 128 5.06 4.49 19.60
C VAL A 128 6.47 4.93 19.97
N LEU A 129 7.29 5.23 18.96
CA LEU A 129 8.64 5.78 19.12
C LEU A 129 8.59 7.30 19.03
N LEU A 130 9.07 7.95 20.09
CA LEU A 130 9.27 9.39 20.17
C LEU A 130 10.78 9.70 20.11
N VAL A 131 11.18 10.64 19.25
CA VAL A 131 12.55 11.16 19.17
C VAL A 131 12.50 12.64 19.50
N ASN A 132 13.19 13.07 20.56
CA ASN A 132 13.15 14.47 21.03
C ASN A 132 11.72 15.02 21.19
N ASN A 133 10.86 14.22 21.82
CA ASN A 133 9.43 14.53 22.04
C ASN A 133 8.60 14.73 20.76
N LYS A 134 9.07 14.21 19.61
CA LYS A 134 8.32 14.18 18.36
C LYS A 134 8.06 12.73 17.95
N ALA A 135 6.81 12.43 17.56
CA ALA A 135 6.46 11.11 17.06
C ALA A 135 7.28 10.82 15.79
N HIS A 136 7.98 9.68 15.79
CA HIS A 136 8.88 9.31 14.71
C HIS A 136 8.44 8.03 14.00
N MET A 137 7.95 7.04 14.75
CA MET A 137 7.49 5.78 14.18
C MET A 137 6.40 5.16 15.05
N VAL A 138 5.42 4.54 14.39
CA VAL A 138 4.44 3.67 15.06
C VAL A 138 4.64 2.27 14.49
N THR A 139 4.99 1.32 15.36
CA THR A 139 5.14 -0.09 15.02
C THR A 139 3.91 -0.85 15.48
N LEU A 140 3.36 -1.68 14.61
CA LEU A 140 2.20 -2.52 14.89
C LEU A 140 2.61 -3.99 14.77
N ASP A 141 2.54 -4.70 15.90
CA ASP A 141 2.79 -6.12 15.95
C ASP A 141 1.45 -6.86 15.83
N TYR A 142 1.28 -7.59 14.73
CA TYR A 142 0.05 -8.29 14.42
C TYR A 142 0.13 -9.76 14.83
N THR A 143 -0.79 -10.21 15.68
CA THR A 143 -1.01 -11.64 15.91
C THR A 143 -2.17 -12.10 15.03
N VAL A 144 -1.86 -12.95 14.04
CA VAL A 144 -2.84 -13.46 13.08
C VAL A 144 -3.04 -14.96 13.30
N GLN A 145 -4.30 -15.40 13.29
CA GLN A 145 -4.60 -16.83 13.24
C GLN A 145 -4.47 -17.32 11.81
N VAL A 146 -3.53 -18.24 11.58
CA VAL A 146 -3.44 -18.98 10.32
C VAL A 146 -4.42 -20.16 10.42
N PRO A 147 -5.41 -20.27 9.52
CA PRO A 147 -6.24 -21.47 9.42
C PRO A 147 -5.36 -22.69 9.17
N ALA A 148 -5.69 -23.84 9.76
CA ALA A 148 -4.97 -25.07 9.46
C ALA A 148 -5.16 -25.39 7.97
N GLU A 149 -4.08 -25.64 7.25
CA GLU A 149 -4.16 -26.19 5.90
C GLU A 149 -4.88 -27.55 5.99
N GLU A 150 -5.90 -27.77 5.16
CA GLU A 150 -6.39 -29.12 4.92
C GLU A 150 -5.23 -29.92 4.31
N ALA A 151 -4.67 -30.84 5.10
CA ALA A 151 -3.67 -31.78 4.65
C ALA A 151 -4.25 -32.65 3.52
N GLY A 152 -4.09 -32.22 2.27
CA GLY A 152 -4.68 -32.92 1.11
C GLY A 152 -4.35 -32.39 -0.28
N ALA A 153 -3.82 -31.17 -0.44
CA ALA A 153 -3.34 -30.72 -1.75
C ALA A 153 -1.89 -31.16 -1.96
N SER A 154 -1.71 -32.35 -2.54
CA SER A 154 -0.44 -32.75 -3.16
C SER A 154 0.05 -31.62 -4.08
N PRO A 155 1.36 -31.34 -4.15
CA PRO A 155 1.88 -30.47 -5.21
C PRO A 155 1.61 -31.17 -6.54
N GLU A 156 0.68 -30.65 -7.33
CA GLU A 156 0.55 -31.04 -8.72
C GLU A 156 1.82 -30.59 -9.46
N LEU A 157 2.57 -31.61 -9.88
CA LEU A 157 3.73 -31.71 -10.79
C LEU A 157 4.35 -30.43 -11.36
#